data_AF-A0A1W1BXQ5-F1
#
_entry.id   AF-A0A1W1BXQ5-F1
#
_cell.length_a   1.000
_cell.length_b   1.000
_cell.length_c   1.000
_cell.angle_alpha   90.00
_cell.angle_beta   90.00
_cell.angle_gamma   90.00
#
_symmetry.space_group_name_H-M   'P 1'
#
loop_
_entity.id
_entity.type
_entity.pdbx_description
1 polymer ?
#
loop_
_entity_poly.entity_id
_entity_poly.type
_entity_poly.pdbx_seq_one_letter_code
_entity_poly.pdbx_strand_id
1 'polypeptide(L)'
;MIEKLIVRPEIALDQFLPIFIESTLVLVFGVGYAAIITLSKMGYFSKKWMPVGYLFWALQTYFLYDFSMLIQSNHFTLKVMMVTMVAYLFVPHLYFYLISAGDARYDTKEDENMQDTKLKEETHG
;
A
#
# COMPACT_ATOMS: atom_id res chain seq x y z
N MET A 1 36.83 11.95 -27.87
CA MET A 1 35.55 11.33 -27.49
C MET A 1 34.49 12.41 -27.51
N ILE A 2 33.43 12.24 -28.28
CA ILE A 2 32.31 13.19 -28.29
C ILE A 2 31.52 12.92 -27.01
N GLU A 3 31.59 13.87 -26.08
CA GLU A 3 30.79 13.86 -24.86
C GLU A 3 29.33 13.93 -25.27
N LYS A 4 28.62 12.80 -25.19
CA LYS A 4 27.20 12.72 -25.50
C LYS A 4 26.46 13.49 -24.41
N LEU A 5 26.26 14.79 -24.62
CA LEU A 5 25.34 15.60 -23.85
C LEU A 5 23.96 14.92 -23.93
N ILE A 6 23.59 14.21 -22.87
CA ILE A 6 22.23 13.71 -22.71
C ILE A 6 21.39 14.96 -22.47
N VAL A 7 20.88 15.55 -23.55
CA VAL A 7 19.88 16.61 -23.47
C VAL A 7 18.63 15.97 -22.89
N ARG A 8 18.45 16.14 -21.58
CA ARG A 8 17.20 15.80 -20.91
C ARG A 8 16.13 16.71 -21.52
N PRO A 9 14.95 16.19 -21.91
CA PRO A 9 13.85 17.07 -22.28
C PRO A 9 13.64 18.06 -21.14
N GLU A 10 13.75 19.36 -21.44
CA GLU A 10 13.43 20.40 -20.47
C GLU A 10 11.94 20.32 -20.20
N ILE A 11 11.57 20.06 -18.94
CA ILE A 11 10.19 20.21 -18.51
C ILE A 11 9.88 21.69 -18.60
N ALA A 12 8.97 22.06 -19.50
CA ALA A 12 8.56 23.44 -19.65
C ALA A 12 8.01 23.95 -18.30
N LEU A 13 8.43 25.14 -17.86
CA LEU A 13 8.15 25.66 -16.51
C LEU A 13 6.65 25.77 -16.21
N ASP A 14 5.82 25.92 -17.23
CA ASP A 14 4.36 25.91 -17.17
C ASP A 14 3.77 24.53 -16.83
N GLN A 15 4.48 23.44 -17.16
CA GLN A 15 4.07 22.06 -16.88
C GLN A 15 4.45 21.59 -15.48
N PHE A 16 5.33 22.32 -14.78
CA PHE A 16 5.77 21.96 -13.43
C PHE A 16 4.59 21.93 -12.43
N LEU A 17 3.75 22.97 -12.43
CA LEU A 17 2.66 23.08 -11.46
C LEU A 17 1.58 21.99 -11.65
N PRO A 18 1.11 21.69 -12.88
CA PRO A 18 0.25 20.53 -13.13
C PRO A 18 0.85 19.21 -12.64
N ILE A 19 2.11 18.91 -13.00
CA ILE A 19 2.80 17.68 -12.59
C ILE A 19 2.87 17.57 -11.07
N PHE A 20 3.17 18.68 -10.39
CA PHE A 20 3.23 18.72 -8.93
C PHE A 20 1.86 18.44 -8.29
N ILE A 21 0.79 19.05 -8.81
CA ILE A 21 -0.57 18.83 -8.32
C ILE A 21 -0.97 17.37 -8.52
N GLU A 22 -0.78 16.82 -9.72
CA GLU A 22 -1.10 15.42 -10.04
C GLU A 22 -0.35 14.44 -9.13
N SER A 23 0.96 14.63 -8.97
CA SER A 23 1.75 13.79 -8.05
C SER A 23 1.30 13.91 -6.59
N THR A 24 0.89 15.10 -6.15
CA THR A 24 0.34 15.31 -4.79
C THR A 24 -1.00 14.60 -4.62
N LEU A 25 -1.89 14.67 -5.62
CA LEU A 25 -3.17 13.98 -5.60
C LEU A 25 -2.98 12.46 -5.50
N VAL A 26 -2.05 11.89 -6.27
CA VAL A 26 -1.69 10.46 -6.17
C VAL A 26 -1.31 10.09 -4.73
N LEU A 27 -0.49 10.91 -4.07
CA LEU A 27 -0.09 10.65 -2.68
C LEU A 27 -1.26 10.78 -1.70
N VAL A 28 -2.07 11.83 -1.82
CA VAL A 28 -3.22 12.07 -0.93
C VAL A 28 -4.24 10.95 -1.05
N PHE A 29 -4.58 10.53 -2.28
CA PHE A 29 -5.51 9.42 -2.49
C PHE A 29 -4.93 8.08 -2.06
N GLY A 30 -3.61 7.86 -2.21
CA GLY A 30 -2.96 6.65 -1.73
C GLY A 30 -2.94 6.52 -0.22
N VAL A 31 -2.58 7.59 0.49
CA VAL A 31 -2.67 7.62 1.95
C VAL A 31 -4.13 7.46 2.39
N GLY A 32 -5.08 8.11 1.70
CA GLY A 32 -6.50 7.96 1.97
C GLY A 32 -6.99 6.51 1.82
N TYR A 33 -6.61 5.82 0.74
CA TYR A 33 -6.91 4.40 0.54
C TYR A 33 -6.39 3.54 1.70
N ALA A 34 -5.09 3.67 2.01
CA ALA A 34 -4.47 2.88 3.07
C ALA A 34 -5.10 3.15 4.44
N ALA A 35 -5.39 4.41 4.75
CA ALA A 35 -6.03 4.82 5.99
C ALA A 35 -7.46 4.26 6.11
N ILE A 36 -8.29 4.40 5.08
CA ILE A 36 -9.68 3.93 5.09
C ILE A 36 -9.73 2.41 5.28
N ILE A 37 -8.92 1.66 4.52
CA ILE A 37 -8.89 0.19 4.62
C ILE A 37 -8.39 -0.26 6.00
N THR A 38 -7.32 0.38 6.49
CA THR A 38 -6.74 0.07 7.81
C THR A 38 -7.72 0.35 8.94
N LEU A 39 -8.30 1.55 8.98
CA LEU A 39 -9.25 1.94 10.03
C LEU A 39 -10.56 1.14 9.95
N SER A 40 -11.00 0.75 8.75
CA SER A 40 -12.17 -0.12 8.59
C SER A 40 -11.92 -1.53 9.11
N LYS A 41 -10.71 -2.07 8.96
CA LYS A 41 -10.34 -3.40 9.47
C LYS A 41 -10.06 -3.40 10.98
N MET A 42 -9.55 -2.30 11.53
CA MET A 42 -9.34 -2.13 12.98
C MET A 42 -10.64 -1.87 13.76
N GLY A 43 -11.80 -1.84 13.08
CA GLY A 43 -13.11 -1.67 13.72
C GLY A 43 -13.49 -0.23 14.07
N TYR A 44 -12.61 0.75 13.78
CA TYR A 44 -12.93 2.17 13.95
C TYR A 44 -13.95 2.68 12.92
N PHE A 45 -13.96 2.10 11.72
CA PHE A 45 -14.98 2.39 10.69
C PHE A 45 -15.80 1.14 10.35
N SER A 46 -17.10 1.34 10.13
CA SER A 46 -18.00 0.27 9.68
C SER A 46 -17.52 -0.29 8.34
N LYS A 47 -17.66 -1.62 8.15
CA LYS A 47 -17.33 -2.35 6.92
C LYS A 47 -17.94 -1.75 5.64
N LYS A 48 -18.98 -0.91 5.79
CA LYS A 48 -19.59 -0.10 4.72
C LYS A 48 -18.67 0.96 4.11
N TRP A 49 -17.56 1.33 4.76
CA TRP A 49 -16.58 2.30 4.26
C TRP A 49 -15.51 1.68 3.35
N MET A 50 -15.41 0.35 3.29
CA MET A 50 -14.53 -0.36 2.34
C MET A 50 -14.69 0.07 0.88
N PRO A 51 -15.90 0.19 0.29
CA PRO A 51 -16.07 0.66 -1.08
C PRO A 51 -15.51 2.08 -1.31
N VAL A 52 -15.56 2.94 -0.30
CA VAL A 52 -14.95 4.28 -0.37
C VAL A 52 -13.43 4.16 -0.51
N GLY A 53 -12.80 3.26 0.24
CA GLY A 53 -11.37 2.96 0.07
C GLY A 53 -11.03 2.57 -1.37
N TYR A 54 -11.76 1.62 -1.96
CA TYR A 54 -11.52 1.22 -3.36
C TYR A 54 -11.75 2.35 -4.37
N LEU A 55 -12.66 3.29 -4.07
CA LEU A 55 -12.82 4.51 -4.88
C LEU A 55 -11.59 5.42 -4.79
N PHE A 56 -10.99 5.57 -3.60
CA PHE A 56 -9.72 6.29 -3.43
C PHE A 56 -8.57 5.62 -4.19
N TRP A 57 -8.52 4.29 -4.22
CA TRP A 57 -7.55 3.56 -5.04
C TRP A 57 -7.76 3.79 -6.55
N ALA A 58 -9.01 3.79 -7.01
CA ALA A 58 -9.32 4.06 -8.41
C ALA A 58 -8.93 5.49 -8.81
N LEU A 59 -9.22 6.48 -7.95
CA LEU A 59 -8.80 7.87 -8.14
C LEU A 59 -7.26 8.01 -8.14
N GLN A 60 -6.58 7.40 -7.18
CA GLN A 60 -5.11 7.37 -7.15
C GLN A 60 -4.54 6.80 -8.46
N THR A 61 -5.09 5.69 -8.94
CA THR A 61 -4.63 5.03 -10.18
C THR A 61 -4.87 5.92 -11.40
N TYR A 62 -6.00 6.63 -11.43
CA TYR A 62 -6.31 7.58 -12.49
C TYR A 62 -5.31 8.75 -12.53
N PHE A 63 -5.07 9.42 -11.41
CA PHE A 63 -4.09 10.51 -11.34
C PHE A 63 -2.65 10.02 -11.58
N LEU A 64 -2.33 8.77 -11.23
CA LEU A 64 -1.04 8.18 -11.55
C LEU A 64 -0.86 7.99 -13.06
N TYR A 65 -1.92 7.55 -13.74
CA TYR A 65 -1.92 7.43 -15.19
C TYR A 65 -1.75 8.80 -15.85
N ASP A 66 -2.49 9.81 -15.40
CA ASP A 66 -2.39 11.17 -15.94
C ASP A 66 -0.99 11.79 -15.69
N PHE A 67 -0.49 11.66 -14.46
CA PHE A 67 0.89 11.99 -14.10
C PHE A 67 1.91 11.30 -15.02
N SER A 68 1.75 10.00 -15.29
CA SER A 68 2.62 9.23 -16.20
C SER A 68 2.64 9.80 -17.62
N MET A 69 1.49 10.25 -18.11
CA MET A 69 1.35 10.84 -19.43
C MET A 69 2.00 12.22 -19.49
N LEU A 70 1.82 13.04 -18.44
CA LEU A 70 2.42 14.37 -18.31
C LEU A 70 3.95 14.35 -18.29
N ILE A 71 4.55 13.37 -17.60
CA ILE A 71 6.01 13.20 -17.58
C ILE A 71 6.57 12.54 -18.85
N GLN A 72 5.73 12.30 -19.86
CA GLN A 72 6.07 11.63 -21.12
C GLN A 72 6.80 10.30 -20.90
N SER A 73 6.31 9.50 -19.93
CA SER A 73 6.92 8.22 -19.60
C SER A 73 6.94 7.27 -20.80
N ASN A 74 8.01 6.50 -20.90
CA ASN A 74 8.07 5.39 -21.84
C ASN A 74 6.92 4.39 -21.57
N HIS A 75 6.39 3.76 -22.61
CA HIS A 75 5.39 2.70 -22.52
C HIS A 75 5.75 1.60 -21.52
N PHE A 76 7.05 1.30 -21.35
CA PHE A 76 7.50 0.35 -20.34
C PHE A 76 7.22 0.85 -18.91
N THR A 77 7.60 2.09 -18.60
CA THR A 77 7.41 2.70 -17.27
C THR A 77 5.93 2.78 -16.90
N LEU A 78 5.07 3.15 -17.86
CA LEU A 78 3.62 3.18 -17.63
C LEU A 78 3.09 1.81 -17.23
N LYS A 79 3.49 0.73 -17.95
CA LYS A 79 3.08 -0.63 -17.60
C LYS A 79 3.53 -1.03 -16.20
N VAL A 80 4.78 -0.73 -15.84
CA VAL A 80 5.30 -1.03 -14.50
C VAL A 80 4.46 -0.32 -13.43
N MET A 81 4.14 0.96 -13.60
CA MET A 81 3.32 1.71 -12.65
C MET A 81 1.90 1.14 -12.52
N MET A 82 1.27 0.71 -13.62
CA MET A 82 -0.05 0.07 -13.57
C MET A 82 0.02 -1.29 -12.83
N VAL A 83 1.06 -2.08 -13.07
CA VAL A 83 1.28 -3.33 -12.33
C VAL A 83 1.49 -3.06 -10.84
N THR A 84 2.24 -2.00 -10.48
CA THR A 84 2.42 -1.58 -9.10
C THR A 84 1.09 -1.22 -8.43
N MET A 85 0.17 -0.54 -9.13
CA MET A 85 -1.15 -0.22 -8.57
C MET A 85 -2.00 -1.46 -8.29
N VAL A 86 -1.88 -2.51 -9.10
CA VAL A 86 -2.51 -3.81 -8.83
C VAL A 86 -1.87 -4.46 -7.60
N ALA A 87 -0.54 -4.50 -7.52
CA ALA A 87 0.16 -5.02 -6.34
C ALA A 87 -0.23 -4.26 -5.06
N TYR A 88 -0.46 -2.95 -5.17
CA TYR A 88 -0.81 -2.08 -4.07
C TYR A 88 -2.15 -2.44 -3.41
N LEU A 89 -3.12 -3.02 -4.15
CA LEU A 89 -4.37 -3.53 -3.56
C LEU A 89 -4.13 -4.60 -2.49
N PHE A 90 -3.05 -5.37 -2.63
CA PHE A 90 -2.73 -6.46 -1.73
C PHE A 90 -1.98 -5.99 -0.49
N VAL A 91 -1.37 -4.81 -0.49
CA VAL A 91 -0.53 -4.33 0.62
C VAL A 91 -1.30 -4.28 1.95
N PRO A 92 -2.50 -3.67 2.04
CA PRO A 92 -3.25 -3.67 3.29
C PRO A 92 -3.70 -5.08 3.67
N HIS A 93 -4.15 -5.88 2.70
CA HIS A 93 -4.63 -7.24 2.92
C HIS A 93 -3.53 -8.14 3.48
N LEU A 94 -2.32 -8.04 2.93
CA LEU A 94 -1.14 -8.77 3.36
C LEU A 94 -0.68 -8.31 4.74
N TYR A 95 -0.66 -7.01 5.02
CA TYR A 95 -0.30 -6.48 6.34
C TYR A 95 -1.15 -7.10 7.45
N PHE A 96 -2.49 -7.07 7.30
CA PHE A 96 -3.39 -7.67 8.29
C PHE A 96 -3.28 -9.19 8.36
N TYR A 97 -3.03 -9.87 7.23
CA TYR A 97 -2.79 -11.31 7.24
C TYR A 97 -1.55 -11.66 8.07
N LEU A 98 -0.43 -10.96 7.83
CA LEU A 98 0.81 -11.18 8.57
C LEU A 98 0.65 -10.92 10.07
N ILE A 99 -0.08 -9.86 10.45
CA ILE A 99 -0.33 -9.56 11.87
C ILE A 99 -1.16 -10.66 12.52
N SER A 100 -2.25 -11.10 11.87
CA SER A 100 -3.10 -12.17 12.40
C SER A 100 -2.38 -13.52 12.49
N ALA A 101 -1.51 -13.83 11.51
CA ALA A 101 -0.71 -15.05 11.51
C ALA A 101 0.41 -15.01 12.57
N GLY A 102 0.93 -13.81 12.87
CA GLY A 102 1.83 -13.57 13.98
C GLY A 102 1.15 -13.85 15.31
N ASP A 103 0.01 -13.21 15.57
CA ASP A 103 -0.74 -13.34 16.83
C ASP A 103 -1.15 -14.79 17.11
N ALA A 104 -1.66 -15.52 16.10
CA ALA A 104 -2.03 -16.93 16.24
C ALA A 104 -0.87 -17.82 16.72
N ARG A 105 0.36 -17.47 16.36
CA ARG A 105 1.56 -18.22 16.77
C ARG A 105 2.02 -17.87 18.19
N TYR A 106 1.64 -16.72 18.73
CA TYR A 106 1.90 -16.36 20.12
C TYR A 106 0.87 -16.99 21.06
N ASP A 107 -0.42 -16.94 20.72
CA ASP A 107 -1.48 -17.58 21.53
C ASP A 107 -1.25 -19.10 21.67
N THR A 108 -0.88 -19.78 20.57
CA THR A 108 -0.60 -21.23 20.61
C THR A 108 0.57 -21.58 21.55
N LYS A 109 1.58 -20.70 21.66
CA LYS A 109 2.74 -20.94 22.53
C LYS A 109 2.45 -20.64 24.00
N GLU A 110 1.59 -19.68 24.30
CA GLU A 110 1.14 -19.44 25.68
C GLU A 110 0.29 -20.61 26.18
N ASP A 111 -0.63 -21.12 25.35
CA ASP A 111 -1.47 -22.28 25.68
C ASP A 111 -0.64 -23.56 25.91
N GLU A 112 0.33 -23.85 25.04
CA GLU A 112 1.26 -25.00 25.21
C GLU A 112 2.09 -24.88 26.50
N ASN A 113 2.63 -23.69 26.80
CA ASN A 113 3.43 -23.47 28.02
C ASN A 113 2.60 -23.60 29.30
N MET A 114 1.33 -23.16 29.30
CA MET A 114 0.44 -23.32 30.45
C MET A 114 0.06 -24.80 30.67
N GLN A 115 -0.12 -25.56 29.59
CA GLN A 115 -0.47 -26.97 29.65
C GLN A 115 0.70 -27.83 30.14
N ASP A 116 1.93 -27.56 29.69
CA ASP A 116 3.14 -28.22 30.18
C ASP A 116 3.43 -27.92 31.66
N THR A 117 3.12 -26.70 32.12
CA THR A 117 3.30 -26.32 33.53
C THR A 117 2.30 -27.07 34.43
N LYS A 118 1.03 -27.18 34.01
CA LYS A 118 0.03 -27.96 34.74
C LYS A 118 0.37 -29.46 34.82
N LEU A 119 0.82 -30.04 33.71
CA LEU A 119 1.21 -31.46 33.68
C LEU A 119 2.41 -31.76 34.60
N LYS A 120 3.37 -30.83 34.70
CA LYS A 120 4.49 -30.96 35.64
C LYS A 120 4.08 -30.87 37.11
N GLU A 121 3.08 -30.05 37.44
CA GLU A 121 2.56 -29.94 38.82
C GLU A 121 1.77 -31.20 39.22
N GLU A 122 0.99 -31.81 38.31
CA GLU A 122 0.25 -33.05 38.58
C GLU A 122 1.13 -34.31 38.65
N THR A 123 2.31 -34.30 38.02
CA THR A 123 3.22 -35.46 38.03
C THR A 123 4.21 -35.43 39.22
N HIS A 124 4.27 -34.32 39.96
CA HIS A 124 5.16 -34.14 41.12
C HIS A 124 4.46 -33.83 42.45
N GLY A 125 3.12 -33.92 42.51
CA GLY A 125 2.33 -33.92 43.76
C GLY A 125 1.90 -35.33 44.16
#